data_AF-A0A174PPS2-F1
#
_entry.id   AF-A0A174PPS2-F1
#
_cell.length_a   1.000
_cell.length_b   1.000
_cell.length_c   1.000
_cell.angle_alpha   90.00
_cell.angle_beta   90.00
_cell.angle_gamma   90.00
#
_symmetry.space_group_name_H-M   'P 1'
#
loop_
_entity.id
_entity.type
_entity.pdbx_description
1 polymer ?
#
loop_
_entity_poly.entity_id
_entity_poly.type
_entity_poly.pdbx_seq_one_letter_code
_entity_poly.pdbx_strand_id
1 'polypeptide(L)' 'MRKNKTRTIWCYLDGKKHCDVVQWALAANVMVTEAKRMLMAQYPGMDVTFKAQ' A
#
# COMPACT_ATOMS: atom_id res chain seq x y z
N MET A 1 -2.83 -22.42 11.54
CA MET A 1 -2.94 -21.20 10.70
C MET A 1 -1.84 -20.24 11.11
N ARG A 2 -0.84 -20.00 10.25
CA ARG A 2 0.31 -19.15 10.60
C ARG A 2 -0.23 -17.75 10.90
N LYS A 3 0.01 -17.27 12.12
CA LYS A 3 -0.23 -15.87 12.51
C LYS A 3 0.61 -15.01 11.57
N ASN A 4 0.00 -14.51 10.50
CA ASN A 4 0.60 -13.46 9.68
C ASN A 4 0.79 -12.29 10.64
N LYS A 5 2.02 -12.11 11.16
CA LYS A 5 2.46 -10.84 11.74
C LYS A 5 1.94 -9.77 10.80
N THR A 6 1.20 -8.81 11.32
CA THR A 6 0.60 -7.70 10.57
C THR A 6 1.72 -7.02 9.80
N ARG A 7 1.94 -7.42 8.53
CA ARG A 7 3.01 -6.89 7.68
C ARG A 7 2.51 -5.54 7.23
N THR A 8 2.99 -4.48 7.86
CA THR A 8 2.63 -3.13 7.44
C THR A 8 3.37 -2.82 6.15
N ILE A 9 2.62 -2.39 5.12
CA ILE A 9 3.21 -1.99 3.84
C ILE A 9 3.06 -0.50 3.72
N TRP A 10 4.17 0.21 3.77
CA TRP A 10 4.21 1.64 3.58
C TRP A 10 4.33 1.96 2.09
N CYS A 11 3.45 2.84 1.63
CA CYS A 11 3.53 3.51 0.34
C CYS A 11 4.39 4.77 0.49
N TYR A 12 5.39 4.90 -0.38
CA TYR A 12 6.18 6.09 -0.57
C TYR A 12 5.84 6.64 -1.97
N LEU A 13 5.50 7.92 -2.03
CA LEU A 13 5.33 8.65 -3.28
C LEU A 13 6.49 9.63 -3.38
N ASP A 14 7.27 9.54 -4.47
CA ASP A 14 8.40 10.45 -4.72
C ASP A 14 9.42 10.46 -3.55
N GLY A 15 9.62 9.29 -2.92
CA GLY A 15 10.51 9.14 -1.76
C GLY A 15 9.93 9.63 -0.42
N LYS A 16 8.73 10.21 -0.40
CA LYS A 16 8.05 10.63 0.84
C LYS A 16 7.02 9.60 1.29
N LYS A 17 7.04 9.27 2.59
CA LYS A 17 6.06 8.37 3.19
C LYS A 17 4.66 8.96 3.03
N HIS A 18 3.78 8.26 2.32
CA HIS A 18 2.45 8.75 1.97
C HIS A 18 1.36 8.08 2.79
N CYS A 19 1.18 6.76 2.67
CA CYS A 19 0.13 6.03 3.38
C CYS A 19 0.53 4.60 3.76
N ASP A 20 -0.18 4.02 4.73
CA ASP A 20 -0.14 2.59 5.00
C ASP A 20 -1.12 1.88 4.05
N VAL A 21 -0.58 1.10 3.12
CA VAL A 21 -1.35 0.36 2.11
C VAL A 21 -2.24 -0.70 2.77
N VAL A 22 -1.82 -1.28 3.88
CA VAL A 22 -2.63 -2.31 4.57
C VAL A 22 -3.82 -1.68 5.27
N GLN A 23 -3.62 -0.55 5.96
CA GLN A 23 -4.74 0.17 6.58
C GLN A 23 -5.68 0.74 5.52
N TRP A 24 -5.14 1.27 4.43
CA TRP A 24 -5.96 1.77 3.32
C TRP A 24 -6.77 0.63 2.66
N ALA A 25 -6.15 -0.52 2.44
CA ALA A 25 -6.82 -1.71 1.91
C ALA A 25 -7.93 -2.20 2.86
N LEU A 26 -7.68 -2.20 4.16
CA LEU A 26 -8.69 -2.53 5.18
C LEU A 26 -9.85 -1.53 5.19
N ALA A 27 -9.57 -0.22 5.11
CA ALA A 27 -10.60 0.81 5.09
C ALA A 27 -11.45 0.77 3.82
N ALA A 28 -10.84 0.46 2.68
CA ALA A 28 -11.54 0.29 1.40
C ALA A 28 -12.15 -1.11 1.22
N ASN A 29 -11.94 -2.02 2.19
CA ASN A 29 -12.35 -3.42 2.13
C ASN A 29 -11.88 -4.16 0.85
N VAL A 30 -10.66 -3.84 0.41
CA VAL A 30 -10.00 -4.44 -0.76
C VAL A 30 -8.73 -5.20 -0.36
N MET A 31 -8.25 -6.06 -1.24
CA MET A 31 -6.94 -6.70 -1.04
C MET A 31 -5.80 -5.70 -1.29
N VAL A 32 -4.66 -5.91 -0.61
CA VAL A 32 -3.44 -5.11 -0.80
C VAL A 32 -3.01 -5.04 -2.28
N THR A 33 -3.19 -6.13 -3.03
CA THR A 33 -2.87 -6.18 -4.45
C THR A 33 -3.70 -5.17 -5.25
N GLU A 34 -4.98 -5.06 -4.93
CA GLU A 34 -5.89 -4.13 -5.59
C GLU A 34 -5.62 -2.70 -5.12
N ALA A 35 -5.30 -2.51 -3.84
CA ALA A 35 -4.87 -1.22 -3.33
C ALA A 35 -3.63 -0.66 -4.04
N LYS A 36 -2.65 -1.51 -4.35
CA LYS A 36 -1.49 -1.11 -5.15
C LYS A 36 -1.90 -0.65 -6.54
N ARG A 37 -2.81 -1.38 -7.21
CA ARG A 37 -3.31 -0.99 -8.53
C ARG A 37 -4.07 0.32 -8.48
N MET A 38 -4.92 0.52 -7.49
CA MET A 38 -5.65 1.77 -7.30
C MET A 38 -4.69 2.94 -7.08
N LEU A 39 -3.66 2.77 -6.24
CA LEU A 39 -2.62 3.79 -6.03
C LEU A 39 -1.86 4.11 -7.32
N MET A 40 -1.45 3.10 -8.10
CA MET A 40 -0.79 3.32 -9.39
C MET A 40 -1.71 3.99 -10.42
N ALA A 41 -3.01 3.66 -10.41
CA ALA A 41 -4.00 4.26 -11.31
C ALA A 41 -4.33 5.72 -10.92
N GLN A 42 -4.29 6.05 -9.63
CA GLN A 42 -4.52 7.40 -9.13
C GLN A 42 -3.31 8.30 -9.37
N TYR A 43 -2.10 7.73 -9.39
CA TYR A 43 -0.84 8.44 -9.58
C TYR A 43 -0.01 7.86 -10.74
N PRO A 44 -0.48 7.96 -12.00
CA PRO A 44 0.22 7.37 -13.15
C PRO A 44 1.56 8.03 -13.49
N GLY A 45 1.94 9.11 -12.79
CA GLY A 45 3.18 9.86 -13.00
C GLY A 45 4.05 10.03 -11.76
N MET A 46 3.74 9.36 -10.64
CA MET A 46 4.61 9.37 -9.46
C MET A 46 5.28 8.02 -9.26
N ASP A 47 6.51 8.04 -8.76
CA ASP A 47 7.22 6.82 -8.38
C ASP A 47 6.61 6.28 -7.08
N VAL A 48 5.75 5.28 -7.21
CA VAL A 48 5.08 4.62 -6.08
C VAL A 48 5.94 3.46 -5.59
N THR A 49 6.69 3.67 -4.52
CA THR A 49 7.52 2.64 -3.90
C THR A 49 6.83 2.02 -2.70
N PHE A 50 6.87 0.68 -2.60
CA PHE A 50 6.28 -0.06 -1.49
C PHE A 50 7.37 -0.69 -0.63
N LYS A 51 7.43 -0.34 0.65
CA LYS A 51 8.30 -1.01 1.63
C LYS A 51 7.45 -1.76 2.65
N ALA A 52 7.65 -3.08 2.71
CA ALA A 52 7.08 -3.93 3.75
C ALA A 52 7.99 -3.92 4.98
N GLN A 53 7.40 -3.73 6.16
CA GLN A 53 8.05 -3.82 7.46
C GLN A 53 7.49 -4.99 8.26
#